data_AF-A0A6M2CPZ6-F1
#
_entry.id   AF-A0A6M2CPZ6-F1
#
_cell.length_a   1.000
_cell.length_b   1.000
_cell.length_c   1.000
_cell.angle_alpha   90.00
_cell.angle_beta   90.00
_cell.angle_gamma   90.00
#
_symmetry.space_group_name_H-M   'P 1'
#
loop_
_entity.id
_entity.type
_entity.pdbx_description
1 polymer ?
#
loop_
_entity_poly.entity_id
_entity_poly.type
_entity_poly.pdbx_seq_one_letter_code
_entity_poly.pdbx_strand_id
1 'polypeptide(L)'
;LPVRTFLEERGFYMPWGSHCLICKKPETIDHVFLHCWEGVYFWDVLQRTIKKEFPLDPHGIRYLDIENDDGLPFDFIMMTALHSIWRSRMAGFHCDPDRRPAREYFKESISRFLEVVRTDECVPLWVERVEALLTMKEF
;
A
#
# COMPACT_ATOMS: atom_id res chain seq x y z
N LEU A 1 -7.66 8.63 -8.72
CA LEU A 1 -6.44 9.08 -8.02
C LEU A 1 -5.64 9.95 -8.98
N PRO A 2 -5.04 11.07 -8.54
CA PRO A 2 -4.29 12.00 -9.40
C PRO A 2 -2.91 11.44 -9.80
N VAL A 3 -2.90 10.28 -10.45
CA VAL A 3 -1.69 9.73 -11.08
C VAL A 3 -1.27 10.61 -12.24
N ARG A 4 0.00 10.59 -12.61
CA ARG A 4 0.55 11.55 -13.60
C ARG A 4 -0.15 11.51 -14.96
N THR A 5 -0.47 10.32 -15.49
CA THR A 5 -1.18 10.21 -16.78
C THR A 5 -2.57 10.84 -16.70
N PHE A 6 -3.30 10.61 -15.60
CA PHE A 6 -4.61 11.20 -15.37
C PHE A 6 -4.56 12.73 -15.29
N LEU A 7 -3.51 13.29 -14.66
CA LEU A 7 -3.33 14.74 -14.58
C LEU A 7 -3.01 15.34 -15.96
N GLU A 8 -2.12 14.72 -16.72
CA GLU A 8 -1.78 15.16 -18.09
C GLU A 8 -3.01 15.12 -19.01
N GLU A 9 -3.79 14.04 -18.98
CA GLU A 9 -5.05 13.91 -19.74
C GLU A 9 -6.08 15.01 -19.41
N ARG A 10 -6.01 15.55 -18.19
CA ARG A 10 -6.87 16.66 -17.72
C ARG A 10 -6.30 18.05 -18.02
N GLY A 11 -5.17 18.12 -18.73
CA GLY A 11 -4.52 19.36 -19.13
C GLY A 11 -3.66 20.00 -18.04
N PHE A 12 -3.34 19.28 -16.96
CA PHE A 12 -2.39 19.77 -15.97
C PHE A 12 -0.97 19.69 -16.52
N TYR A 13 -0.17 20.71 -16.25
CA TYR A 13 1.24 20.73 -16.60
C TYR A 13 2.02 19.72 -15.77
N MET A 14 2.77 18.84 -16.44
CA MET A 14 3.60 17.80 -15.83
C MET A 14 5.09 18.07 -16.09
N PRO A 15 5.83 18.69 -15.15
CA PRO A 15 7.22 19.12 -15.37
C PRO A 15 8.18 17.99 -15.76
N TRP A 16 7.85 16.77 -15.35
CA TRP A 16 8.67 15.56 -15.54
C TRP A 16 7.97 14.52 -16.41
N GLY A 17 6.95 14.93 -17.16
CA GLY A 17 6.09 14.07 -17.96
C GLY A 17 5.18 13.14 -17.14
N SER A 18 4.37 12.37 -17.85
CA SER A 18 3.41 11.42 -17.29
C SER A 18 3.99 10.05 -16.92
N HIS A 19 5.28 9.84 -17.16
CA HIS A 19 5.95 8.57 -16.86
C HIS A 19 6.40 8.50 -15.41
N CYS A 20 6.38 7.28 -14.87
CA CYS A 20 6.92 6.99 -13.55
C CYS A 20 8.42 7.23 -13.53
N LEU A 21 8.89 7.90 -12.48
CA LEU A 21 10.30 8.24 -12.32
C LEU A 21 11.22 7.02 -12.16
N ILE A 22 10.68 5.91 -11.64
CA ILE A 22 11.42 4.66 -11.38
C ILE A 22 11.44 3.79 -12.64
N CYS A 23 10.26 3.40 -13.13
CA CYS A 23 10.14 2.42 -14.21
C CYS A 23 10.17 3.01 -15.62
N LYS A 24 10.10 4.35 -15.76
CA LYS A 24 10.05 5.08 -17.03
C LYS A 24 8.89 4.69 -17.98
N LYS A 25 7.85 4.07 -17.43
CA LYS A 25 6.58 3.72 -18.11
C LYS A 25 5.48 4.73 -17.75
N PRO A 26 4.40 4.87 -18.54
CA PRO A 26 3.25 5.69 -18.17
C PRO A 26 2.75 5.35 -16.75
N GLU A 27 2.64 6.37 -15.90
CA GLU A 27 2.23 6.20 -14.51
C GLU A 27 0.70 6.20 -14.39
N THR A 28 0.11 5.01 -14.57
CA THR A 28 -1.31 4.74 -14.35
C THR A 28 -1.58 4.23 -12.93
N ILE A 29 -2.85 4.06 -12.56
CA ILE A 29 -3.26 3.43 -11.28
C ILE A 29 -2.66 2.03 -11.18
N ASP A 30 -2.89 1.20 -12.19
CA ASP A 30 -2.39 -0.18 -12.24
C ASP A 30 -0.86 -0.21 -12.18
N HIS A 31 -0.19 0.72 -12.87
CA HIS A 31 1.25 0.84 -12.77
C HIS A 31 1.69 1.14 -11.33
N VAL A 32 1.10 2.14 -10.68
CA VAL A 32 1.50 2.55 -9.33
C VAL A 32 1.34 1.42 -8.31
N PHE A 33 0.21 0.72 -8.33
CA PHE A 33 -0.13 -0.28 -7.31
C PHE A 33 0.37 -1.68 -7.63
N LEU A 34 0.41 -2.09 -8.90
CA LEU A 34 0.65 -3.48 -9.30
C LEU A 34 1.98 -3.71 -10.02
N HIS A 35 2.44 -2.74 -10.82
CA HIS A 35 3.55 -3.00 -11.75
C HIS A 35 4.82 -2.20 -11.48
N CYS A 36 4.75 -1.17 -10.65
CA CYS A 36 5.93 -0.41 -10.26
C CYS A 36 6.76 -1.24 -9.26
N TRP A 37 8.08 -1.18 -9.36
CA TRP A 37 8.99 -1.95 -8.52
C TRP A 37 8.68 -1.84 -7.03
N GLU A 38 8.47 -0.63 -6.50
CA GLU A 38 8.14 -0.45 -5.08
C GLU A 38 6.84 -1.16 -4.69
N GLY A 39 5.82 -1.16 -5.57
CA GLY A 39 4.56 -1.85 -5.31
C GLY A 39 4.75 -3.37 -5.32
N VAL A 40 5.39 -3.89 -6.37
CA VAL A 40 5.67 -5.32 -6.53
C VAL A 40 6.43 -5.88 -5.32
N TYR A 41 7.52 -5.22 -4.92
CA TYR A 41 8.32 -5.66 -3.78
C TYR A 41 7.55 -5.53 -2.45
N PHE A 42 6.81 -4.43 -2.27
CA PHE A 42 5.97 -4.23 -1.08
C PHE A 42 4.97 -5.37 -0.90
N TRP A 43 4.24 -5.71 -1.96
CA TRP A 43 3.24 -6.77 -1.92
C TRP A 43 3.84 -8.15 -1.67
N ASP A 44 4.97 -8.46 -2.31
CA ASP A 44 5.66 -9.73 -2.13
C ASP A 44 6.09 -9.94 -0.66
N VAL A 45 6.69 -8.90 -0.03
CA VAL A 45 7.04 -8.97 1.40
C VAL A 45 5.79 -9.06 2.27
N LEU A 46 4.74 -8.28 1.98
CA LEU A 46 3.50 -8.32 2.75
C LEU A 46 2.87 -9.72 2.75
N GLN A 47 2.67 -10.30 1.57
CA GLN A 47 2.11 -11.65 1.38
C GLN A 47 2.93 -12.70 2.11
N ARG A 48 4.26 -12.63 2.01
CA ARG A 48 5.16 -13.58 2.69
C ARG A 48 5.16 -13.43 4.20
N THR A 49 4.98 -12.22 4.72
CA THR A 49 4.92 -11.97 6.17
C THR A 49 3.59 -12.46 6.74
N ILE A 50 2.45 -12.11 6.13
CA ILE A 50 1.13 -12.47 6.66
C ILE A 50 0.65 -13.87 6.25
N LYS A 51 1.33 -14.52 5.29
CA LYS A 51 0.96 -15.83 4.72
C LYS A 51 -0.45 -15.84 4.14
N LYS A 52 -0.80 -14.83 3.34
CA LYS A 52 -2.06 -14.71 2.59
C LYS A 52 -1.74 -14.21 1.20
N GLU A 53 -2.45 -14.73 0.20
CA GLU A 53 -2.42 -14.19 -1.16
C GLU A 53 -3.45 -13.09 -1.30
N PHE A 54 -3.02 -11.90 -1.73
CA PHE A 54 -3.91 -10.78 -2.01
C PHE A 54 -4.31 -10.81 -3.50
N PRO A 55 -5.52 -10.36 -3.85
CA PRO A 55 -5.97 -10.25 -5.23
C PRO A 55 -5.30 -9.05 -5.91
N LEU A 56 -4.07 -9.25 -6.41
CA LEU A 56 -3.22 -8.22 -7.01
C LEU A 56 -3.48 -8.05 -8.51
N ASP A 57 -4.72 -7.76 -8.83
CA ASP A 57 -5.19 -7.44 -10.18
C ASP A 57 -6.08 -6.18 -10.13
N PRO A 58 -6.39 -5.55 -11.29
CA PRO A 58 -7.19 -4.33 -11.31
C PRO A 58 -8.57 -4.43 -10.66
N HIS A 59 -9.20 -5.61 -10.68
CA HIS A 59 -10.46 -5.85 -9.99
C HIS A 59 -10.23 -5.95 -8.48
N GLY A 60 -9.28 -6.77 -8.07
CA GLY A 60 -8.91 -6.99 -6.67
C GLY A 60 -8.57 -5.70 -5.93
N ILE A 61 -7.70 -4.84 -6.49
CA ILE A 61 -7.34 -3.56 -5.82
C ILE A 61 -8.47 -2.53 -5.81
N ARG A 62 -9.43 -2.64 -6.73
CA ARG A 62 -10.54 -1.68 -6.85
C ARG A 62 -11.67 -2.01 -5.90
N TYR A 63 -11.96 -3.29 -5.72
CA TYR A 63 -13.10 -3.76 -4.94
C TYR A 63 -12.71 -4.41 -3.62
N LEU A 64 -11.40 -4.54 -3.34
CA LEU A 64 -10.88 -5.24 -2.17
C LEU A 64 -11.49 -6.65 -2.04
N ASP A 65 -11.43 -7.39 -3.15
CA ASP A 65 -12.07 -8.72 -3.31
C ASP A 65 -11.30 -9.81 -2.53
N ILE A 66 -11.24 -9.65 -1.21
CA ILE A 66 -10.51 -10.51 -0.29
C ILE A 66 -11.38 -10.89 0.90
N GLU A 67 -11.38 -12.19 1.22
CA GLU A 67 -12.11 -12.71 2.37
C GLU A 67 -11.34 -12.52 3.67
N ASN A 68 -12.08 -12.14 4.72
CA ASN A 68 -11.60 -11.98 6.08
C ASN A 68 -11.66 -13.32 6.83
N ASP A 69 -10.62 -14.13 6.69
CA ASP A 69 -10.54 -15.44 7.35
C ASP A 69 -10.25 -15.29 8.85
N ASP A 70 -10.84 -16.16 9.66
CA ASP A 70 -10.61 -16.24 11.12
C ASP A 70 -10.83 -14.90 11.86
N GLY A 71 -11.68 -14.03 11.31
CA GLY A 71 -11.96 -12.70 11.83
C GLY A 71 -10.82 -11.69 11.65
N LEU A 72 -9.72 -12.06 10.96
CA LEU A 72 -8.63 -11.15 10.63
C LEU A 72 -9.05 -10.23 9.46
N PRO A 73 -9.01 -8.90 9.61
CA PRO A 73 -9.49 -7.97 8.59
C PRO A 73 -8.44 -7.76 7.48
N PHE A 74 -8.37 -8.72 6.55
CA PHE A 74 -7.48 -8.66 5.38
C PHE A 74 -7.82 -7.51 4.43
N ASP A 75 -9.10 -7.19 4.27
CA ASP A 75 -9.58 -6.02 3.51
C ASP A 75 -8.97 -4.71 4.05
N PHE A 76 -8.96 -4.53 5.37
CA PHE A 76 -8.35 -3.38 6.04
C PHE A 76 -6.84 -3.35 5.84
N ILE A 77 -6.17 -4.50 5.96
CA ILE A 77 -4.73 -4.61 5.70
C ILE A 77 -4.42 -4.22 4.25
N MET A 78 -5.19 -4.72 3.29
CA MET A 78 -5.05 -4.42 1.86
C MET A 78 -5.27 -2.93 1.57
N MET A 79 -6.33 -2.34 2.13
CA MET A 79 -6.62 -0.91 2.01
C MET A 79 -5.49 -0.05 2.59
N THR A 80 -4.97 -0.43 3.76
CA THR A 80 -3.87 0.28 4.42
C THR A 80 -2.59 0.18 3.59
N ALA A 81 -2.33 -0.96 2.98
CA ALA A 81 -1.22 -1.18 2.06
C ALA A 81 -1.32 -0.28 0.82
N LEU A 82 -2.47 -0.31 0.12
CA LEU A 82 -2.74 0.56 -1.03
C LEU A 82 -2.55 2.04 -0.68
N HIS A 83 -3.10 2.47 0.45
CA HIS A 83 -2.96 3.84 0.91
C HIS A 83 -1.50 4.21 1.21
N SER A 84 -0.72 3.29 1.76
CA SER A 84 0.70 3.50 2.07
C SER A 84 1.57 3.61 0.81
N ILE A 85 1.29 2.79 -0.20
CA ILE A 85 1.91 2.89 -1.53
C ILE A 85 1.57 4.25 -2.15
N TRP A 86 0.29 4.64 -2.10
CA TRP A 86 -0.16 5.93 -2.62
C TRP A 86 0.52 7.11 -1.91
N ARG A 87 0.63 7.07 -0.59
CA ARG A 87 1.26 8.12 0.21
C ARG A 87 2.74 8.29 -0.13
N SER A 88 3.50 7.19 -0.23
CA SER A 88 4.90 7.21 -0.67
C SER A 88 5.07 7.87 -2.04
N ARG A 89 4.20 7.51 -3.00
CA ARG A 89 4.19 8.10 -4.34
C ARG A 89 3.93 9.59 -4.32
N MET A 90 2.93 10.03 -3.57
CA MET A 90 2.58 11.44 -3.47
C MET A 90 3.66 12.27 -2.76
N ALA A 91 4.31 11.72 -1.74
CA ALA A 91 5.46 12.35 -1.10
C ALA A 91 6.60 12.60 -2.10
N GLY A 92 6.88 11.63 -2.98
CA GLY A 92 7.83 11.79 -4.08
C GLY A 92 7.38 12.83 -5.12
N PHE A 93 6.10 12.85 -5.47
CA PHE A 93 5.53 13.82 -6.43
C PHE A 93 5.59 15.25 -5.90
N HIS A 94 5.30 15.47 -4.62
CA HIS A 94 5.34 16.78 -3.97
C HIS A 94 6.72 17.21 -3.47
N CYS A 95 7.76 16.39 -3.69
CA CYS A 95 9.09 16.62 -3.16
C CYS A 95 9.10 16.84 -1.64
N ASP A 96 8.32 16.02 -0.91
CA ASP A 96 8.19 16.10 0.54
C ASP A 96 9.56 15.84 1.21
N PRO A 97 10.03 16.72 2.12
CA PRO A 97 11.28 16.52 2.85
C PRO A 97 11.26 15.29 3.77
N ASP A 98 10.09 14.86 4.27
CA ASP A 98 9.89 13.66 5.09
C ASP A 98 9.35 12.48 4.23
N ARG A 99 9.73 12.42 2.95
CA ARG A 99 9.34 11.29 2.10
C ARG A 99 9.87 9.98 2.68
N ARG A 100 8.96 9.02 2.87
CA ARG A 100 9.26 7.68 3.38
C ARG A 100 8.83 6.60 2.41
N PRO A 101 9.47 5.42 2.40
CA PRO A 101 9.01 4.30 1.59
C PRO A 101 7.64 3.80 2.08
N ALA A 102 6.85 3.20 1.19
CA ALA A 102 5.50 2.71 1.51
C ALA A 102 5.45 1.83 2.77
N ARG A 103 6.48 1.00 2.98
CA ARG A 103 6.63 0.15 4.17
C ARG A 103 6.57 0.91 5.49
N GLU A 104 7.17 2.09 5.59
CA GLU A 104 7.19 2.84 6.85
C GLU A 104 5.82 3.44 7.17
N TYR A 105 5.14 4.02 6.17
CA TYR A 105 3.76 4.48 6.33
C TYR A 105 2.82 3.33 6.71
N PHE A 106 3.05 2.15 6.14
CA PHE A 106 2.27 0.96 6.44
C PHE A 106 2.48 0.51 7.88
N LYS A 107 3.73 0.34 8.33
CA LYS A 107 4.07 -0.04 9.71
C LYS A 107 3.48 0.94 10.72
N GLU A 108 3.58 2.23 10.45
CA GLU A 108 2.99 3.27 11.30
C GLU A 108 1.47 3.11 11.41
N SER A 109 0.79 2.89 10.28
CA SER A 109 -0.67 2.70 10.25
C SER A 109 -1.10 1.42 10.97
N ILE A 110 -0.37 0.32 10.78
CA ILE A 110 -0.63 -0.96 11.47
C ILE A 110 -0.35 -0.84 12.98
N SER A 111 0.69 -0.13 13.40
CA SER A 111 0.98 0.11 14.82
C SER A 111 -0.18 0.80 15.52
N ARG A 112 -0.69 1.88 14.92
CA ARG A 112 -1.85 2.62 15.44
C ARG A 112 -3.11 1.75 15.47
N PHE A 113 -3.33 0.92 14.45
CA PHE A 113 -4.45 -0.01 14.43
C PHE A 113 -4.35 -1.03 15.59
N LEU A 114 -3.18 -1.62 15.79
CA LEU A 114 -2.93 -2.57 16.87
C LEU A 114 -3.10 -1.93 18.25
N GLU A 115 -2.66 -0.69 18.42
CA GLU A 115 -2.89 0.06 19.66
C GLU A 115 -4.38 0.18 19.99
N VAL A 116 -5.23 0.47 19.00
CA VAL A 116 -6.69 0.53 19.18
C VAL A 116 -7.26 -0.84 19.52
N VAL A 117 -6.93 -1.88 18.76
CA VAL A 117 -7.45 -3.25 18.98
C VAL A 117 -7.09 -3.79 20.37
N ARG A 118 -5.90 -3.44 20.89
CA ARG A 118 -5.48 -3.85 22.24
C ARG A 118 -6.24 -3.16 23.37
N THR A 119 -7.01 -2.12 23.08
CA THR A 119 -7.90 -1.48 24.09
C THR A 119 -9.23 -2.20 24.26
N ASP A 120 -9.57 -3.13 23.36
CA ASP A 120 -10.79 -3.93 23.48
C ASP A 120 -10.73 -4.91 24.66
N GLU A 121 -11.88 -5.15 25.30
CA GLU A 121 -12.00 -6.08 26.44
C GLU A 121 -11.62 -7.53 26.07
N CYS A 122 -11.76 -7.90 24.79
CA CYS A 122 -11.41 -9.21 24.27
C CYS A 122 -10.47 -9.06 23.07
N VAL A 123 -9.17 -9.16 23.33
CA VAL A 123 -8.13 -9.03 22.29
C VAL A 123 -8.19 -10.24 21.34
N PRO A 124 -8.34 -10.04 20.03
CA PRO A 124 -8.40 -11.14 19.08
C PRO A 124 -7.09 -11.93 18.99
N LEU A 125 -7.18 -13.26 18.83
CA LEU A 125 -6.00 -14.14 18.69
C LEU A 125 -5.14 -13.81 17.47
N TRP A 126 -5.73 -13.22 16.44
CA TRP A 126 -5.03 -12.88 15.21
C TRP A 126 -4.11 -11.66 15.35
N VAL A 127 -4.14 -10.95 16.49
CA VAL A 127 -3.29 -9.77 16.76
C VAL A 127 -1.81 -10.08 16.59
N GLU A 128 -1.33 -11.21 17.10
CA GLU A 128 0.09 -11.64 16.96
C GLU A 128 0.49 -11.80 15.48
N ARG A 129 -0.45 -12.25 14.64
CA ARG A 129 -0.21 -12.41 13.20
C ARG A 129 -0.05 -11.05 12.51
N VAL A 130 -0.82 -10.04 12.94
CA VAL A 130 -0.72 -8.66 12.42
C VAL A 130 0.52 -7.95 12.96
N GLU A 131 0.95 -8.23 14.20
CA GLU A 131 2.18 -7.68 14.78
C GLU A 131 3.43 -8.04 13.96
N ALA A 132 3.45 -9.22 13.33
CA ALA A 132 4.52 -9.61 12.41
C ALA A 132 4.74 -8.57 11.29
N LEU A 133 3.70 -7.83 10.89
CA LEU A 133 3.79 -6.77 9.88
C LEU A 133 4.67 -5.59 10.32
N LEU A 134 4.79 -5.32 11.62
CA LEU A 134 5.66 -4.26 12.14
C LEU A 134 7.14 -4.56 11.88
N THR A 135 7.48 -5.84 11.74
CA THR A 135 8.85 -6.31 11.47
C THR A 135 9.09 -6.67 10.01
N MET A 136 8.20 -6.25 9.08
CA MET A 136 8.40 -6.45 7.64
C MET A 136 9.81 -6.02 7.21
N LYS A 137 10.49 -6.93 6.51
CA LYS A 137 11.88 -6.76 6.05
C LYS A 137 11.99 -5.66 4.99
N GLU A 138 13.21 -5.22 4.76
CA GLU A 138 13.53 -4.38 3.59
C GLU A 138 13.75 -5.29 2.39
N PHE A 139 13.49 -4.75 1.20
CA PHE A 139 13.70 -5.43 -0.07
C PHE A 139 15.17 -5.40 -0.45
#